data_AF-A0A1C6T7I6-F1
#
_entry.id   AF-A0A1C6T7I6-F1
#
_cell.length_a   1.000
_cell.length_b   1.000
_cell.length_c   1.000
_cell.angle_alpha   90.00
_cell.angle_beta   90.00
_cell.angle_gamma   90.00
#
_symmetry.space_group_name_H-M   'P 1'
#
loop_
_entity.id
_entity.type
_entity.pdbx_description
1 polymer ?
#
loop_
_entity_poly.entity_id
_entity_poly.type
_entity_poly.pdbx_seq_one_letter_code
_entity_poly.pdbx_strand_id
1 'polypeptide(L)'
;MLLVPADPLRPRHPDPHFAPEALTAREAGVPVALVDHDALARGDADAALRRLPGEGEAVYRGWMLHADRYAAFAEALATRGVTLRTRPDQYRRAHELPGWYADLAPVTPVTVWTSGDGRDAFDQARTELGDGPAVLRDYCKSMKHYWHEATLIPDLADAEAAWAVARRFRELREDDFVGGFVLRRFEQFTSAEVRTWWRDGQCVLVGPHPDTPNLPPDTTPDLTTITPLVAALSLPFVTVDLAQRDDGVWRVVELGDAQVSDRPATITPARLLTPLLPPTPTPHPTPPDRPVDHGVVAPN
;
A
#
# COMPACT_ATOMS: atom_id res chain seq x y z
N MET A 1 -12.18 2.97 -13.56
CA MET A 1 -12.12 4.35 -13.02
C MET A 1 -11.13 4.42 -11.87
N LEU A 2 -10.68 5.62 -11.49
CA LEU A 2 -9.90 5.85 -10.26
C LEU A 2 -10.80 6.43 -9.17
N LEU A 3 -10.79 5.83 -7.99
CA LEU A 3 -11.46 6.35 -6.80
C LEU A 3 -10.41 7.03 -5.92
N VAL A 4 -10.67 8.28 -5.52
CA VAL A 4 -9.82 9.03 -4.58
C VAL A 4 -10.65 9.63 -3.45
N PRO A 5 -10.09 9.83 -2.24
CA PRO A 5 -10.78 10.54 -1.17
C PRO A 5 -11.22 11.94 -1.61
N ALA A 6 -12.40 12.35 -1.18
CA ALA A 6 -12.85 13.73 -1.25
C ALA A 6 -12.18 14.57 -0.16
N ASP A 7 -11.96 15.85 -0.43
CA ASP A 7 -11.56 16.83 0.58
C ASP A 7 -12.69 16.97 1.63
N PRO A 8 -12.43 16.72 2.93
CA PRO A 8 -13.43 16.82 3.99
C PRO A 8 -14.07 18.21 4.11
N LEU A 9 -13.33 19.26 3.78
CA LEU A 9 -13.79 20.66 3.80
C LEU A 9 -14.42 21.08 2.46
N ARG A 10 -14.08 20.37 1.37
CA ARG A 10 -14.59 20.64 0.03
C ARG A 10 -15.02 19.35 -0.66
N PRO A 11 -16.17 18.74 -0.30
CA PRO A 11 -16.54 17.38 -0.70
C PRO A 11 -16.72 17.10 -2.21
N ARG A 12 -16.61 18.13 -3.06
CA ARG A 12 -16.63 18.03 -4.53
C ARG A 12 -15.23 18.08 -5.16
N HIS A 13 -14.19 18.21 -4.34
CA HIS A 13 -12.80 18.23 -4.75
C HIS A 13 -12.11 16.97 -4.21
N PRO A 14 -11.10 16.44 -4.92
CA PRO A 14 -10.22 15.44 -4.33
C PRO A 14 -9.53 16.01 -3.09
N ASP A 15 -9.25 15.14 -2.12
CA ASP A 15 -8.31 15.43 -1.05
C ASP A 15 -7.00 16.01 -1.65
N PRO A 16 -6.47 17.13 -1.11
CA PRO A 16 -5.27 17.77 -1.64
C PRO A 16 -4.07 16.83 -1.81
N HIS A 17 -3.94 15.82 -0.97
CA HIS A 17 -2.87 14.83 -1.05
C HIS A 17 -2.96 13.98 -2.34
N PHE A 18 -4.18 13.58 -2.73
CA PHE A 18 -4.43 12.77 -3.93
C PHE A 18 -4.83 13.59 -5.16
N ALA A 19 -5.00 14.91 -5.04
CA ALA A 19 -5.37 15.79 -6.14
C ALA A 19 -4.43 15.71 -7.36
N PRO A 20 -3.09 15.61 -7.20
CA PRO A 20 -2.19 15.40 -8.35
C PRO A 20 -2.44 14.07 -9.08
N GLU A 21 -2.71 12.98 -8.35
CA GLU A 21 -3.05 11.68 -8.94
C GLU A 21 -4.40 11.72 -9.67
N ALA A 22 -5.40 12.37 -9.08
CA ALA A 22 -6.70 12.59 -9.70
C ALA A 22 -6.59 13.41 -11.00
N LEU A 23 -5.75 14.45 -11.02
CA LEU A 23 -5.52 15.25 -12.22
C LEU A 23 -4.86 14.41 -13.32
N THR A 24 -3.77 13.71 -13.00
CA THR A 24 -3.06 12.87 -13.97
C THR A 24 -3.96 11.77 -14.55
N ALA A 25 -4.82 11.16 -13.74
CA ALA A 25 -5.79 10.17 -14.25
C ALA A 25 -6.78 10.79 -15.24
N ARG A 26 -7.31 12.00 -14.95
CA ARG A 26 -8.21 12.72 -15.87
C ARG A 26 -7.52 13.09 -17.17
N GLU A 27 -6.28 13.57 -17.12
CA GLU A 27 -5.47 13.89 -18.30
C GLU A 27 -5.20 12.66 -19.17
N ALA A 28 -5.08 11.48 -18.55
CA ALA A 28 -4.97 10.20 -19.23
C ALA A 28 -6.32 9.66 -19.75
N GLY A 29 -7.41 10.42 -19.63
CA GLY A 29 -8.76 10.01 -20.06
C GLY A 29 -9.44 9.00 -19.13
N VAL A 30 -8.91 8.78 -17.93
CA VAL A 30 -9.49 7.85 -16.96
C VAL A 30 -10.52 8.58 -16.08
N PRO A 31 -11.76 8.09 -15.98
CA PRO A 31 -12.76 8.67 -15.09
C PRO A 31 -12.30 8.65 -13.64
N VAL A 32 -12.51 9.76 -12.93
CA VAL A 32 -12.19 9.90 -11.51
C VAL A 32 -13.47 10.15 -10.72
N ALA A 33 -13.68 9.35 -9.68
CA ALA A 33 -14.76 9.52 -8.73
C ALA A 33 -14.22 9.79 -7.32
N LEU A 34 -15.02 10.48 -6.52
CA LEU A 34 -14.68 10.85 -5.15
C LEU A 34 -15.42 9.96 -4.16
N VAL A 35 -14.72 9.54 -3.11
CA VAL A 35 -15.29 8.81 -1.97
C VAL A 35 -15.07 9.61 -0.69
N ASP A 36 -16.09 9.69 0.17
CA ASP A 36 -15.92 10.31 1.49
C ASP A 36 -15.27 9.29 2.44
N HIS A 37 -13.96 9.46 2.67
CA HIS A 37 -13.15 8.53 3.45
C HIS A 37 -13.57 8.49 4.92
N ASP A 38 -13.97 9.63 5.50
CA ASP A 38 -14.39 9.70 6.89
C ASP A 38 -15.69 8.89 7.12
N ALA A 39 -16.60 8.91 6.14
CA ALA A 39 -17.77 8.06 6.14
C ALA A 39 -17.38 6.57 6.04
N LEU A 40 -16.42 6.20 5.18
CA LEU A 40 -15.90 4.82 5.11
C LEU A 40 -15.29 4.37 6.44
N ALA A 41 -14.46 5.20 7.06
CA ALA A 41 -13.79 4.91 8.33
C ALA A 41 -14.82 4.67 9.46
N ARG A 42 -15.92 5.44 9.48
CA ARG A 42 -17.03 5.26 10.43
C ARG A 42 -18.00 4.12 10.08
N GLY A 43 -17.78 3.42 8.96
CA GLY A 43 -18.63 2.31 8.52
C GLY A 43 -19.91 2.70 7.77
N ASP A 44 -20.01 3.94 7.29
CA ASP A 44 -21.14 4.44 6.48
C ASP A 44 -20.77 4.45 4.99
N ALA A 45 -20.65 3.27 4.40
CA ALA A 45 -20.24 3.10 3.00
C ALA A 45 -21.26 3.70 2.01
N ASP A 46 -22.55 3.69 2.34
CA ASP A 46 -23.58 4.30 1.49
C ASP A 46 -23.43 5.82 1.45
N ALA A 47 -23.19 6.47 2.59
CA ALA A 47 -22.87 7.89 2.63
C ALA A 47 -21.60 8.21 1.84
N ALA A 48 -20.57 7.36 1.98
CA ALA A 48 -19.30 7.53 1.30
C ALA A 48 -19.44 7.54 -0.23
N LEU A 49 -20.38 6.76 -0.75
CA LEU A 49 -20.59 6.49 -2.17
C LEU A 49 -21.75 7.28 -2.80
N ARG A 50 -22.36 8.23 -2.08
CA ARG A 50 -23.54 9.00 -2.56
C ARG A 50 -23.36 9.65 -3.94
N ARG A 51 -22.12 9.93 -4.35
CA ARG A 51 -21.79 10.61 -5.60
C ARG A 51 -21.02 9.74 -6.59
N LEU A 52 -21.00 8.42 -6.36
CA LEU A 52 -20.33 7.49 -7.26
C LEU A 52 -20.97 7.53 -8.66
N PRO A 53 -20.20 7.81 -9.71
CA PRO A 53 -20.70 7.77 -11.08
C PRO A 53 -20.46 6.38 -11.71
N GLY A 54 -21.44 5.90 -12.45
CA GLY A 54 -21.30 4.77 -13.37
C GLY A 54 -21.01 3.41 -12.72
N GLU A 55 -20.60 2.47 -13.57
CA GLU A 55 -20.35 1.06 -13.24
C GLU A 55 -18.97 0.62 -13.77
N GLY A 56 -18.52 -0.58 -13.41
CA GLY A 56 -17.31 -1.21 -13.96
C GLY A 56 -16.17 -1.38 -12.94
N GLU A 57 -14.94 -1.55 -13.43
CA GLU A 57 -13.77 -1.77 -12.55
C GLU A 57 -13.22 -0.45 -11.99
N ALA A 58 -12.83 -0.46 -10.72
CA ALA A 58 -12.27 0.67 -10.01
C ALA A 58 -10.94 0.33 -9.32
N VAL A 59 -9.98 1.24 -9.40
CA VAL A 59 -8.77 1.25 -8.55
C VAL A 59 -8.97 2.30 -7.47
N TYR A 60 -8.76 1.94 -6.20
CA TYR A 60 -8.72 2.91 -5.11
C TYR A 60 -7.30 3.45 -4.95
N ARG A 61 -7.16 4.78 -4.82
CA ARG A 61 -5.94 5.45 -4.40
C ARG A 61 -6.31 6.43 -3.30
N GLY A 62 -6.03 6.05 -2.05
CA GLY A 62 -6.55 6.79 -0.92
C GLY A 62 -5.94 6.41 0.42
N TRP A 63 -6.62 6.84 1.49
CA TRP A 63 -6.19 6.55 2.84
C TRP A 63 -6.53 5.12 3.26
N MET A 64 -5.72 4.60 4.18
CA MET A 64 -5.87 3.27 4.75
C MET A 64 -7.21 3.07 5.46
N LEU A 65 -7.80 1.89 5.32
CA LEU A 65 -9.02 1.49 6.02
C LEU A 65 -8.72 0.21 6.81
N HIS A 66 -9.44 -0.02 7.91
CA HIS A 66 -9.47 -1.35 8.50
C HIS A 66 -10.04 -2.36 7.49
N ALA A 67 -9.58 -3.61 7.54
CA ALA A 67 -9.93 -4.62 6.56
C ALA A 67 -11.45 -4.90 6.48
N ASP A 68 -12.17 -4.79 7.60
CA ASP A 68 -13.63 -4.88 7.65
C ASP A 68 -14.31 -3.68 6.97
N ARG A 69 -13.79 -2.46 7.17
CA ARG A 69 -14.27 -1.25 6.48
C ARG A 69 -14.01 -1.30 4.99
N TYR A 70 -12.85 -1.81 4.56
CA TYR A 70 -12.57 -2.03 3.15
C TYR A 70 -13.50 -3.10 2.53
N ALA A 71 -13.83 -4.17 3.28
CA ALA A 71 -14.79 -5.17 2.83
C ALA A 71 -16.20 -4.58 2.63
N ALA A 72 -16.68 -3.78 3.59
CA ALA A 72 -17.97 -3.09 3.48
C ALA A 72 -17.98 -2.08 2.32
N PHE A 73 -16.86 -1.38 2.10
CA PHE A 73 -16.68 -0.49 0.96
C PHE A 73 -16.79 -1.24 -0.38
N ALA A 74 -16.11 -2.38 -0.51
CA ALA A 74 -16.17 -3.22 -1.71
C ALA A 74 -17.58 -3.75 -1.98
N GLU A 75 -18.29 -4.20 -0.93
CA GLU A 75 -19.67 -4.67 -1.04
C GLU A 75 -20.61 -3.54 -1.49
N ALA A 76 -20.52 -2.37 -0.88
CA ALA A 76 -21.34 -1.22 -1.23
C ALA A 76 -21.08 -0.73 -2.68
N LEU A 77 -19.84 -0.81 -3.16
CA LEU A 77 -19.52 -0.58 -4.57
C LEU A 77 -20.14 -1.65 -5.49
N ALA A 78 -20.07 -2.92 -5.11
CA ALA A 78 -20.60 -4.03 -5.90
C ALA A 78 -22.12 -3.93 -6.10
N THR A 79 -22.87 -3.49 -5.07
CA THR A 79 -24.32 -3.21 -5.20
C THR A 79 -24.65 -2.12 -6.22
N ARG A 80 -23.67 -1.29 -6.56
CA ARG A 80 -23.75 -0.18 -7.54
C ARG A 80 -23.07 -0.53 -8.87
N GLY A 81 -22.79 -1.82 -9.12
CA GLY A 81 -22.16 -2.28 -10.35
C GLY A 81 -20.67 -1.94 -10.47
N VAL A 82 -20.00 -1.52 -9.39
CA VAL A 82 -18.57 -1.22 -9.38
C VAL A 82 -17.79 -2.31 -8.64
N THR A 83 -16.75 -2.86 -9.27
CA THR A 83 -15.86 -3.86 -8.66
C THR A 83 -14.49 -3.26 -8.40
N LEU A 84 -13.99 -3.36 -7.17
CA LEU A 84 -12.61 -2.98 -6.86
C LEU A 84 -11.63 -3.98 -7.46
N ARG A 85 -10.57 -3.46 -8.09
CA ARG A 85 -9.48 -4.28 -8.64
C ARG A 85 -8.83 -5.16 -7.57
N THR A 86 -8.65 -4.61 -6.37
CA THR A 86 -8.21 -5.38 -5.22
C THR A 86 -9.42 -5.83 -4.42
N ARG A 87 -9.56 -7.14 -4.26
CA ARG A 87 -10.65 -7.72 -3.48
C ARG A 87 -10.37 -7.59 -1.97
N PRO A 88 -11.40 -7.66 -1.11
CA PRO A 88 -11.21 -7.54 0.33
C PRO A 88 -10.23 -8.55 0.94
N ASP A 89 -10.21 -9.80 0.46
CA ASP A 89 -9.25 -10.81 0.89
C ASP A 89 -7.81 -10.44 0.51
N GLN A 90 -7.62 -9.89 -0.69
CA GLN A 90 -6.31 -9.43 -1.17
C GLN A 90 -5.84 -8.20 -0.42
N TYR A 91 -6.74 -7.25 -0.13
CA TYR A 91 -6.44 -6.09 0.70
C TYR A 91 -5.94 -6.53 2.07
N ARG A 92 -6.72 -7.35 2.79
CA ARG A 92 -6.30 -7.89 4.09
C ARG A 92 -4.96 -8.62 4.00
N ARG A 93 -4.81 -9.48 2.99
CA ARG A 93 -3.59 -10.27 2.79
C ARG A 93 -2.36 -9.40 2.60
N ALA A 94 -2.48 -8.30 1.86
CA ALA A 94 -1.39 -7.36 1.63
C ALA A 94 -1.14 -6.43 2.84
N HIS A 95 -2.16 -6.19 3.66
CA HIS A 95 -2.12 -5.17 4.69
C HIS A 95 -1.73 -5.69 6.08
N GLU A 96 -2.18 -6.90 6.40
CA GLU A 96 -1.93 -7.55 7.70
C GLU A 96 -0.80 -8.57 7.56
N LEU A 97 0.21 -8.45 8.43
CA LEU A 97 1.43 -9.26 8.40
C LEU A 97 1.21 -10.78 8.26
N PRO A 98 0.26 -11.42 8.98
CA PRO A 98 0.02 -12.84 8.82
C PRO A 98 -0.41 -13.27 7.42
N GLY A 99 -0.94 -12.36 6.61
CA GLY A 99 -1.39 -12.63 5.25
C GLY A 99 -0.26 -12.87 4.24
N TRP A 100 0.93 -12.33 4.50
CA TRP A 100 2.04 -12.37 3.54
C TRP A 100 3.35 -12.92 4.11
N TYR A 101 3.49 -13.00 5.44
CA TYR A 101 4.76 -13.37 6.07
C TYR A 101 5.29 -14.73 5.60
N ALA A 102 4.44 -15.76 5.52
CA ALA A 102 4.88 -17.11 5.16
C ALA A 102 5.54 -17.15 3.77
N ASP A 103 5.00 -16.41 2.80
CA ASP A 103 5.53 -16.35 1.44
C ASP A 103 6.86 -15.58 1.36
N LEU A 104 7.08 -14.60 2.25
CA LEU A 104 8.28 -13.76 2.29
C LEU A 104 9.27 -14.12 3.40
N ALA A 105 9.00 -15.17 4.18
CA ALA A 105 9.84 -15.62 5.29
C ALA A 105 11.33 -15.78 4.93
N PRO A 106 11.72 -16.25 3.72
CA PRO A 106 13.13 -16.34 3.34
C PRO A 106 13.87 -14.99 3.22
N VAL A 107 13.15 -13.88 3.08
CA VAL A 107 13.71 -12.55 2.79
C VAL A 107 13.33 -11.47 3.80
N THR A 108 12.45 -11.74 4.76
CA THR A 108 12.07 -10.81 5.83
C THR A 108 12.61 -11.30 7.19
N PRO A 109 12.84 -10.43 8.20
CA PRO A 109 13.32 -10.89 9.50
C PRO A 109 12.36 -11.89 10.17
N VAL A 110 12.92 -12.85 10.91
CA VAL A 110 12.13 -13.88 11.61
C VAL A 110 11.08 -13.20 12.49
N THR A 111 9.83 -13.59 12.31
CA THR A 111 8.69 -12.94 12.95
C THR A 111 7.74 -14.00 13.51
N VAL A 112 7.26 -13.77 14.73
CA VAL A 112 6.21 -14.52 15.40
C VAL A 112 5.13 -13.53 15.81
N TRP A 113 3.87 -13.95 15.89
CA TRP A 113 2.77 -13.06 16.26
C TRP A 113 1.72 -13.78 17.10
N THR A 114 0.90 -12.97 17.75
CA THR A 114 -0.22 -13.39 18.59
C THR A 114 -1.53 -13.07 17.90
N SER A 115 -2.62 -13.71 18.34
CA SER A 115 -3.98 -13.23 18.06
C SER A 115 -4.52 -12.54 19.31
N GLY A 116 -4.86 -11.26 19.21
CA GLY A 116 -5.23 -10.43 20.35
C GLY A 116 -4.03 -9.86 21.11
N ASP A 117 -4.30 -9.30 22.28
CA ASP A 117 -3.35 -8.53 23.11
C ASP A 117 -3.09 -9.17 24.49
N GLY A 118 -3.32 -10.47 24.63
CA GLY A 118 -3.15 -11.19 25.89
C GLY A 118 -1.70 -11.49 26.25
N ARG A 119 -1.36 -11.38 27.56
CA ARG A 119 -0.03 -11.68 28.11
C ARG A 119 0.44 -13.10 27.79
N ASP A 120 -0.40 -14.11 28.02
CA ASP A 120 -0.01 -15.51 27.84
C ASP A 120 0.39 -15.81 26.38
N ALA A 121 -0.38 -15.30 25.42
CA ALA A 121 -0.06 -15.43 23.99
C ALA A 121 1.23 -14.68 23.64
N PHE A 122 1.43 -13.49 24.21
CA PHE A 122 2.65 -12.72 24.02
C PHE A 122 3.89 -13.46 24.55
N ASP A 123 3.81 -14.05 25.74
CA ASP A 123 4.92 -14.82 26.32
C ASP A 123 5.21 -16.11 25.54
N GLN A 124 4.19 -16.74 24.97
CA GLN A 124 4.37 -17.86 24.03
C GLN A 124 5.13 -17.40 22.77
N ALA A 125 4.68 -16.32 22.12
CA ALA A 125 5.32 -15.78 20.93
C ALA A 125 6.77 -15.33 21.18
N ARG A 126 7.02 -14.71 22.35
CA ARG A 126 8.37 -14.33 22.83
C ARG A 126 9.28 -15.54 22.95
N THR A 127 8.79 -16.61 23.60
CA THR A 127 9.54 -17.85 23.80
C THR A 127 9.81 -18.57 22.48
N GLU A 128 8.85 -18.57 21.55
CA GLU A 128 9.01 -19.14 20.21
C GLU A 128 10.05 -18.39 19.37
N LEU A 129 10.04 -17.05 19.41
CA LEU A 129 11.03 -16.25 18.69
C LEU A 129 12.44 -16.39 19.30
N GLY A 130 12.53 -16.60 20.61
CA GLY A 130 13.76 -16.77 21.38
C GLY A 130 14.42 -15.46 21.83
N ASP A 131 15.44 -15.57 22.67
CA ASP A 131 16.15 -14.45 23.32
C ASP A 131 16.74 -13.42 22.32
N GLY A 132 17.11 -12.24 22.82
CA GLY A 132 17.72 -11.16 22.04
C GLY A 132 16.73 -10.09 21.58
N PRO A 133 17.21 -9.05 20.86
CA PRO A 133 16.41 -7.88 20.54
C PRO A 133 15.32 -8.17 19.51
N ALA A 134 14.20 -7.45 19.64
CA ALA A 134 13.07 -7.52 18.72
C ALA A 134 12.39 -6.17 18.52
N VAL A 135 11.71 -6.03 17.39
CA VAL A 135 10.81 -4.92 17.06
C VAL A 135 9.38 -5.40 17.23
N LEU A 136 8.61 -4.64 17.99
CA LEU A 136 7.19 -4.82 18.22
C LEU A 136 6.38 -3.95 17.25
N ARG A 137 5.32 -4.54 16.69
CA ARG A 137 4.25 -3.85 15.95
C ARG A 137 2.92 -4.59 16.15
N ASP A 138 1.82 -4.04 15.66
CA ASP A 138 0.61 -4.82 15.38
C ASP A 138 0.65 -5.37 13.96
N TYR A 139 -0.43 -5.99 13.49
CA TYR A 139 -0.47 -6.58 12.15
C TYR A 139 -0.21 -5.56 11.03
N CYS A 140 -0.43 -4.26 11.26
CA CYS A 140 -0.40 -3.20 10.24
C CYS A 140 0.62 -2.09 10.51
N LYS A 141 0.85 -1.70 11.76
CA LYS A 141 1.59 -0.48 12.14
C LYS A 141 2.51 -0.69 13.34
N SER A 142 3.63 0.03 13.32
CA SER A 142 4.52 0.23 14.48
C SER A 142 4.31 1.62 15.10
N MET A 143 4.88 1.85 16.28
CA MET A 143 4.88 3.15 16.97
C MET A 143 6.26 3.79 16.92
N LYS A 144 6.80 4.01 15.70
CA LYS A 144 8.20 4.45 15.47
C LYS A 144 8.64 5.70 16.25
N HIS A 145 7.72 6.62 16.55
CA HIS A 145 8.00 7.82 17.36
C HIS A 145 8.23 7.51 18.85
N TYR A 146 7.78 6.35 19.30
CA TYR A 146 7.95 5.80 20.64
C TYR A 146 8.93 4.61 20.61
N TRP A 147 10.03 4.77 19.89
CA TRP A 147 10.96 3.67 19.58
C TRP A 147 11.38 2.88 20.83
N HIS A 148 11.91 3.55 21.85
CA HIS A 148 12.38 2.90 23.07
C HIS A 148 11.28 2.55 24.08
N GLU A 149 10.09 3.13 23.95
CA GLU A 149 8.98 2.94 24.90
C GLU A 149 8.02 1.83 24.47
N ALA A 150 7.82 1.67 23.17
CA ALA A 150 6.70 0.90 22.62
C ALA A 150 7.06 0.11 21.34
N THR A 151 8.31 0.12 20.88
CA THR A 151 8.68 -0.56 19.62
C THR A 151 9.87 -1.49 19.80
N LEU A 152 11.01 -0.99 20.24
CA LEU A 152 12.20 -1.81 20.48
C LEU A 152 12.06 -2.54 21.82
N ILE A 153 12.17 -3.87 21.77
CA ILE A 153 12.40 -4.72 22.93
C ILE A 153 13.90 -5.06 22.91
N PRO A 154 14.72 -4.54 23.85
CA PRO A 154 16.16 -4.76 23.83
C PRO A 154 16.57 -6.23 23.98
N ASP A 155 15.82 -6.99 24.77
CA ASP A 155 16.03 -8.43 24.95
C ASP A 155 14.70 -9.11 25.30
N LEU A 156 14.32 -10.11 24.51
CA LEU A 156 13.16 -10.93 24.78
C LEU A 156 13.36 -11.87 25.98
N ALA A 157 14.57 -12.07 26.50
CA ALA A 157 14.78 -12.87 27.71
C ALA A 157 14.14 -12.23 28.97
N ASP A 158 14.02 -10.90 29.00
CA ASP A 158 13.34 -10.18 30.08
C ASP A 158 11.83 -10.07 29.78
N ALA A 159 11.08 -11.06 30.28
CA ALA A 159 9.64 -11.16 30.02
C ALA A 159 8.85 -9.94 30.54
N GLU A 160 9.22 -9.37 31.69
CA GLU A 160 8.50 -8.22 32.25
C GLU A 160 8.80 -6.94 31.48
N ALA A 161 10.06 -6.70 31.10
CA ALA A 161 10.42 -5.56 30.28
C ALA A 161 9.78 -5.64 28.89
N ALA A 162 9.83 -6.82 28.25
CA ALA A 162 9.18 -7.04 26.95
C ALA A 162 7.66 -6.81 27.02
N TRP A 163 7.01 -7.27 28.08
CA TRP A 163 5.58 -7.03 28.29
C TRP A 163 5.25 -5.56 28.58
N ALA A 164 6.11 -4.84 29.30
CA ALA A 164 5.90 -3.41 29.53
C ALA A 164 5.87 -2.63 28.20
N VAL A 165 6.77 -2.97 27.27
CA VAL A 165 6.76 -2.42 25.90
C VAL A 165 5.47 -2.79 25.17
N ALA A 166 5.03 -4.05 25.26
CA ALA A 166 3.79 -4.53 24.62
C ALA A 166 2.52 -3.83 25.13
N ARG A 167 2.41 -3.68 26.45
CA ARG A 167 1.33 -2.92 27.07
C ARG A 167 1.36 -1.46 26.64
N ARG A 168 2.53 -0.82 26.66
CA ARG A 168 2.66 0.58 26.26
C ARG A 168 2.28 0.78 24.80
N PHE A 169 2.71 -0.15 23.94
CA PHE A 169 2.30 -0.18 22.53
C PHE A 169 0.77 -0.30 22.40
N ARG A 170 0.15 -1.26 23.09
CA ARG A 170 -1.30 -1.46 23.05
C ARG A 170 -2.07 -0.23 23.54
N GLU A 171 -1.61 0.40 24.63
CA GLU A 171 -2.16 1.64 25.17
C GLU A 171 -2.09 2.76 24.14
N LEU A 172 -0.96 2.92 23.44
CA LEU A 172 -0.78 3.95 22.41
C LEU A 172 -1.58 3.71 21.13
N ARG A 173 -1.89 2.44 20.81
CA ARG A 173 -2.71 2.09 19.64
C ARG A 173 -4.20 2.24 19.88
N GLU A 174 -4.67 2.18 21.12
CA GLU A 174 -6.10 2.36 21.49
C GLU A 174 -7.06 1.57 20.56
N ASP A 175 -8.04 2.23 19.95
CA ASP A 175 -9.00 1.59 19.06
C ASP A 175 -8.39 1.21 17.69
N ASP A 176 -7.21 1.71 17.36
CA ASP A 176 -6.49 1.40 16.11
C ASP A 176 -5.65 0.11 16.20
N PHE A 177 -5.63 -0.59 17.33
CA PHE A 177 -4.87 -1.85 17.46
C PHE A 177 -5.44 -2.94 16.54
N VAL A 178 -4.63 -3.44 15.60
CA VAL A 178 -5.09 -4.45 14.62
C VAL A 178 -4.52 -5.83 14.91
N GLY A 179 -5.43 -6.78 15.14
CA GLY A 179 -5.10 -8.20 15.22
C GLY A 179 -4.42 -8.57 16.53
N GLY A 180 -3.09 -8.57 16.54
CA GLY A 180 -2.30 -8.91 17.71
C GLY A 180 -0.87 -8.39 17.65
N PHE A 181 -0.11 -8.63 18.71
CA PHE A 181 1.31 -8.30 18.75
C PHE A 181 2.11 -9.12 17.75
N VAL A 182 2.99 -8.45 17.03
CA VAL A 182 3.99 -9.02 16.14
C VAL A 182 5.37 -8.76 16.74
N LEU A 183 6.07 -9.83 17.06
CA LEU A 183 7.46 -9.82 17.51
C LEU A 183 8.35 -10.19 16.33
N ARG A 184 9.19 -9.25 15.91
CA ARG A 184 10.12 -9.45 14.80
C ARG A 184 11.55 -9.35 15.30
N ARG A 185 12.40 -10.31 14.94
CA ARG A 185 13.83 -10.24 15.24
C ARG A 185 14.41 -8.92 14.76
N PHE A 186 15.09 -8.19 15.66
CA PHE A 186 15.76 -6.96 15.28
C PHE A 186 16.95 -7.28 14.37
N GLU A 187 17.01 -6.60 13.24
CA GLU A 187 18.15 -6.63 12.33
C GLU A 187 18.62 -5.19 12.11
N GLN A 188 19.95 -5.03 12.01
CA GLN A 188 20.53 -3.74 11.69
C GLN A 188 20.60 -3.57 10.17
N PHE A 189 20.02 -2.48 9.68
CA PHE A 189 20.12 -2.06 8.28
C PHE A 189 21.07 -0.89 8.14
N THR A 190 21.83 -0.89 7.04
CA THR A 190 22.88 0.11 6.75
C THR A 190 22.51 1.05 5.61
N SER A 191 21.49 0.71 4.82
CA SER A 191 20.97 1.57 3.75
C SER A 191 19.77 2.39 4.22
N ALA A 192 19.49 3.49 3.51
CA ALA A 192 18.14 4.05 3.52
C ALA A 192 17.14 3.01 2.97
N GLU A 193 15.90 3.08 3.45
CA GLU A 193 14.82 2.23 2.92
C GLU A 193 14.43 2.66 1.50
N VAL A 194 14.18 1.66 0.67
CA VAL A 194 13.76 1.82 -0.72
C VAL A 194 12.36 1.26 -0.84
N ARG A 195 11.44 2.04 -1.43
CA ARG A 195 10.10 1.55 -1.75
C ARG A 195 10.04 1.06 -3.18
N THR A 196 9.65 -0.20 -3.33
CA THR A 196 9.38 -0.81 -4.63
C THR A 196 7.88 -1.02 -4.81
N TRP A 197 7.36 -0.77 -6.01
CA TRP A 197 5.95 -0.92 -6.35
C TRP A 197 5.79 -2.05 -7.35
N TRP A 198 4.80 -2.89 -7.12
CA TRP A 198 4.60 -4.12 -7.87
C TRP A 198 3.17 -4.22 -8.37
N ARG A 199 3.01 -4.51 -9.65
CA ARG A 199 1.72 -4.79 -10.27
C ARG A 199 1.71 -6.22 -10.79
N ASP A 200 0.74 -7.00 -10.37
CA ASP A 200 0.55 -8.39 -10.81
C ASP A 200 1.88 -9.20 -10.74
N GLY A 201 2.64 -9.02 -9.66
CA GLY A 201 3.93 -9.69 -9.42
C GLY A 201 5.16 -9.09 -10.13
N GLN A 202 5.01 -8.03 -10.93
CA GLN A 202 6.10 -7.36 -11.63
C GLN A 202 6.47 -6.04 -10.97
N CYS A 203 7.75 -5.79 -10.73
CA CYS A 203 8.21 -4.51 -10.21
C CYS A 203 8.10 -3.44 -11.30
N VAL A 204 7.32 -2.38 -11.05
CA VAL A 204 7.02 -1.31 -12.01
C VAL A 204 7.66 0.02 -11.64
N LEU A 205 8.08 0.19 -10.39
CA LEU A 205 8.70 1.41 -9.91
C LEU A 205 9.58 1.12 -8.68
N VAL A 206 10.77 1.72 -8.67
CA VAL A 206 11.68 1.77 -7.53
C VAL A 206 11.93 3.24 -7.20
N GLY A 207 11.85 3.60 -5.92
CA GLY A 207 12.03 4.97 -5.45
C GLY A 207 12.36 5.05 -3.96
N PRO A 208 12.55 6.26 -3.43
CA PRO A 208 12.83 6.45 -2.00
C PRO A 208 11.62 6.05 -1.15
N HIS A 209 11.84 5.65 0.09
CA HIS A 209 10.76 5.51 1.07
C HIS A 209 10.13 6.90 1.39
N PRO A 210 8.82 7.03 1.60
CA PRO A 210 8.17 8.32 1.87
C PRO A 210 8.63 9.00 3.17
N ASP A 211 9.16 8.27 4.15
CA ASP A 211 9.75 8.88 5.35
C ASP A 211 11.11 9.54 5.07
N THR A 212 11.79 9.13 4.00
CA THR A 212 13.11 9.61 3.58
C THR A 212 13.12 10.01 2.10
N PRO A 213 12.18 10.87 1.65
CA PRO A 213 11.89 11.08 0.23
C PRO A 213 13.05 11.74 -0.54
N ASN A 214 13.97 12.36 0.19
CA ASN A 214 15.16 13.05 -0.33
C ASN A 214 16.44 12.19 -0.25
N LEU A 215 16.35 10.95 0.23
CA LEU A 215 17.44 9.99 0.23
C LEU A 215 17.19 8.98 -0.89
N PRO A 216 17.70 9.23 -2.11
CA PRO A 216 17.56 8.25 -3.18
C PRO A 216 18.31 6.96 -2.81
N PRO A 217 17.89 5.80 -3.35
CA PRO A 217 18.65 4.56 -3.18
C PRO A 217 20.08 4.74 -3.72
N ASP A 218 21.09 4.57 -2.86
CA ASP A 218 22.50 4.62 -3.26
C ASP A 218 22.85 3.51 -4.26
N THR A 219 22.17 2.37 -4.14
CA THR A 219 22.32 1.22 -5.01
C THR A 219 20.94 0.71 -5.43
N THR A 220 20.80 0.29 -6.69
CA THR A 220 19.56 -0.37 -7.13
C THR A 220 19.44 -1.71 -6.40
N PRO A 221 18.30 -2.01 -5.74
CA PRO A 221 18.14 -3.27 -5.04
C PRO A 221 18.18 -4.44 -6.02
N ASP A 222 18.93 -5.49 -5.68
CA ASP A 222 18.86 -6.75 -6.42
C ASP A 222 17.55 -7.46 -6.05
N LEU A 223 16.63 -7.52 -7.00
CA LEU A 223 15.31 -8.11 -6.82
C LEU A 223 15.26 -9.60 -7.19
N THR A 224 16.36 -10.20 -7.63
CA THR A 224 16.39 -11.57 -8.18
C THR A 224 15.74 -12.60 -7.26
N THR A 225 15.98 -12.50 -5.95
CA THR A 225 15.41 -13.41 -4.94
C THR A 225 14.00 -13.01 -4.48
N ILE A 226 13.64 -11.72 -4.59
CA ILE A 226 12.38 -11.17 -4.09
C ILE A 226 11.26 -11.29 -5.14
N THR A 227 11.56 -11.04 -6.41
CA THR A 227 10.58 -11.09 -7.52
C THR A 227 9.74 -12.36 -7.55
N PRO A 228 10.30 -13.59 -7.52
CA PRO A 228 9.47 -14.80 -7.57
C PRO A 228 8.56 -14.93 -6.34
N LEU A 229 8.99 -14.47 -5.16
CA LEU A 229 8.20 -14.52 -3.94
C LEU A 229 7.04 -13.53 -3.97
N VAL A 230 7.28 -12.30 -4.43
CA VAL A 230 6.22 -11.29 -4.60
C VAL A 230 5.22 -11.71 -5.68
N ALA A 231 5.68 -12.33 -6.77
CA ALA A 231 4.79 -12.86 -7.79
C ALA A 231 3.90 -13.99 -7.26
N ALA A 232 4.43 -14.87 -6.40
CA ALA A 232 3.67 -15.99 -5.82
C ALA A 232 2.48 -15.53 -4.96
N LEU A 233 2.58 -14.35 -4.32
CA LEU A 233 1.49 -13.76 -3.53
C LEU A 233 0.22 -13.51 -4.34
N SER A 234 0.33 -13.36 -5.67
CA SER A 234 -0.81 -13.12 -6.57
C SER A 234 -1.65 -11.90 -6.17
N LEU A 235 -0.99 -10.86 -5.66
CA LEU A 235 -1.60 -9.60 -5.26
C LEU A 235 -1.56 -8.60 -6.41
N PRO A 236 -2.65 -7.84 -6.65
CA PRO A 236 -2.79 -7.02 -7.86
C PRO A 236 -1.88 -5.80 -7.84
N PHE A 237 -1.72 -5.16 -6.67
CA PHE A 237 -0.91 -3.97 -6.52
C PHE A 237 -0.38 -3.82 -5.09
N VAL A 238 0.93 -3.93 -4.91
CA VAL A 238 1.59 -3.87 -3.58
C VAL A 238 2.86 -3.02 -3.59
N THR A 239 3.20 -2.50 -2.42
CA THR A 239 4.52 -1.94 -2.14
C THR A 239 5.33 -2.93 -1.33
N VAL A 240 6.62 -3.02 -1.61
CA VAL A 240 7.58 -3.76 -0.81
C VAL A 240 8.73 -2.82 -0.45
N ASP A 241 8.90 -2.59 0.84
CA ASP A 241 9.96 -1.76 1.39
C ASP A 241 11.18 -2.63 1.68
N LEU A 242 12.32 -2.19 1.17
CA LEU A 242 13.57 -2.93 1.19
C LEU A 242 14.65 -2.13 1.89
N ALA A 243 15.44 -2.82 2.71
CA ALA A 243 16.63 -2.26 3.32
C ALA A 243 17.78 -3.27 3.24
N GLN A 244 19.01 -2.77 3.12
CA GLN A 244 20.20 -3.59 3.05
C GLN A 244 20.79 -3.79 4.44
N ARG A 245 21.20 -5.01 4.73
CA ARG A 245 22.05 -5.35 5.87
C ARG A 245 23.52 -4.99 5.60
N ASP A 246 24.34 -5.06 6.62
CA ASP A 246 25.79 -4.83 6.56
C ASP A 246 26.55 -5.82 5.64
N ASP A 247 26.03 -7.04 5.49
CA ASP A 247 26.54 -8.07 4.57
C ASP A 247 26.10 -7.87 3.11
N GLY A 248 25.38 -6.77 2.81
CA GLY A 248 24.92 -6.43 1.47
C GLY A 248 23.63 -7.12 1.06
N VAL A 249 23.02 -7.97 1.90
CA VAL A 249 21.76 -8.66 1.58
C VAL A 249 20.57 -7.71 1.74
N TRP A 250 19.72 -7.65 0.72
CA TRP A 250 18.45 -6.92 0.78
C TRP A 250 17.38 -7.72 1.54
N ARG A 251 16.72 -7.06 2.48
CA ARG A 251 15.64 -7.62 3.29
C ARG A 251 14.34 -6.90 3.03
N VAL A 252 13.24 -7.66 3.05
CA VAL A 252 11.89 -7.11 3.07
C VAL A 252 11.58 -6.61 4.47
N VAL A 253 11.44 -5.29 4.59
CA VAL A 253 11.03 -4.62 5.83
C VAL A 253 9.52 -4.68 5.97
N GLU A 254 8.79 -4.36 4.92
CA GLU A 254 7.33 -4.31 4.92
C GLU A 254 6.77 -4.64 3.54
N LEU A 255 5.64 -5.35 3.51
CA LEU A 255 4.74 -5.40 2.37
C LEU A 255 3.46 -4.66 2.75
N GLY A 256 2.94 -3.87 1.82
CA GLY A 256 1.69 -3.13 2.00
C GLY A 256 0.85 -3.10 0.73
N ASP A 257 -0.46 -2.92 0.88
CA ASP A 257 -1.35 -2.66 -0.25
C ASP A 257 -1.06 -1.29 -0.87
N ALA A 258 -0.63 -1.29 -2.14
CA ALA A 258 -0.19 -0.08 -2.81
C ALA A 258 -1.33 0.90 -3.14
N GLN A 259 -2.59 0.53 -2.98
CA GLN A 259 -3.73 1.46 -3.09
C GLN A 259 -3.74 2.48 -1.95
N VAL A 260 -3.13 2.15 -0.82
CA VAL A 260 -3.10 3.00 0.39
C VAL A 260 -1.69 3.35 0.86
N SER A 261 -0.67 2.92 0.10
CA SER A 261 0.71 3.35 0.30
C SER A 261 0.90 4.78 -0.20
N ASP A 262 1.63 5.57 0.59
CA ASP A 262 2.00 6.93 0.23
C ASP A 262 3.04 6.95 -0.91
N ARG A 263 2.89 7.92 -1.82
CA ARG A 263 3.82 8.20 -2.91
C ARG A 263 4.75 9.33 -2.49
N PRO A 264 6.08 9.12 -2.46
CA PRO A 264 7.01 10.20 -2.21
C PRO A 264 6.78 11.38 -3.16
N ALA A 265 6.84 12.62 -2.66
CA ALA A 265 6.66 13.82 -3.47
C ALA A 265 7.68 13.94 -4.63
N THR A 266 8.84 13.29 -4.49
CA THR A 266 9.88 13.19 -5.53
C THR A 266 9.51 12.25 -6.68
N ILE A 267 8.45 11.46 -6.55
CA ILE A 267 7.88 10.62 -7.61
C ILE A 267 6.67 11.30 -8.21
N THR A 268 6.71 11.56 -9.53
CA THR A 268 5.58 12.15 -10.25
C THR A 268 4.37 11.21 -10.23
N PRO A 269 3.13 11.73 -10.12
CA PRO A 269 1.93 10.90 -10.14
C PRO A 269 1.84 9.98 -11.37
N ALA A 270 2.29 10.46 -12.54
CA ALA A 270 2.30 9.69 -13.78
C ALA A 270 3.15 8.41 -13.70
N ARG A 271 4.30 8.43 -13.01
CA ARG A 271 5.12 7.22 -12.84
C ARG A 271 4.42 6.14 -12.02
N LEU A 272 3.60 6.54 -11.05
CA LEU A 272 2.81 5.61 -10.24
C LEU A 272 1.57 5.11 -10.97
N LEU A 273 0.85 6.01 -11.64
CA LEU A 273 -0.44 5.69 -12.23
C LEU A 273 -0.33 4.99 -13.58
N THR A 274 0.65 5.33 -14.42
CA THR A 274 0.77 4.72 -15.76
C THR A 274 0.74 3.19 -15.73
N PRO A 275 1.45 2.51 -14.80
CA PRO A 275 1.33 1.07 -14.64
C PRO A 275 -0.08 0.60 -14.28
N LEU A 276 -0.94 1.39 -13.65
CA LEU A 276 -2.27 0.96 -13.16
C LEU A 276 -3.40 1.22 -14.15
N LEU A 277 -3.23 2.21 -15.02
CA LEU A 277 -4.25 2.61 -15.97
C LEU A 277 -4.24 1.68 -17.20
N PRO A 278 -5.39 1.47 -17.87
CA PRO A 278 -5.40 0.82 -19.17
C PRO A 278 -4.52 1.60 -20.15
N PRO A 279 -3.87 0.93 -21.13
CA PRO A 279 -3.08 1.62 -22.13
C PRO A 279 -3.95 2.68 -22.82
N THR A 280 -3.42 3.90 -22.95
CA THR A 280 -4.12 4.99 -23.64
C THR A 280 -4.46 4.51 -25.05
N PRO A 281 -5.72 4.60 -25.52
CA PRO A 281 -6.03 4.31 -26.91
C PRO A 281 -5.15 5.22 -27.78
N THR A 282 -4.40 4.62 -28.70
CA THR A 282 -3.62 5.36 -29.69
C THR A 282 -4.59 6.28 -30.44
N PRO A 283 -4.27 7.57 -30.62
CA PRO A 283 -5.11 8.43 -31.43
C PRO A 283 -5.21 7.79 -32.82
N HIS A 284 -6.44 7.54 -33.28
CA HIS A 284 -6.66 7.06 -34.64
C HIS A 284 -5.97 8.03 -35.59
N PRO A 285 -5.10 7.56 -36.52
CA PRO A 285 -4.54 8.44 -37.51
C PRO A 285 -5.69 9.10 -38.26
N THR A 286 -5.71 10.43 -38.25
CA THR A 286 -6.63 11.23 -39.05
C THR A 286 -6.53 10.73 -40.49
N PRO A 287 -7.64 10.32 -41.14
CA PRO A 287 -7.56 9.93 -42.53
C PRO A 287 -6.97 11.11 -43.33
N PRO A 288 -6.04 10.86 -44.27
CA PRO A 288 -5.45 11.93 -45.05
C PRO A 288 -6.56 12.69 -45.77
N ASP A 289 -6.47 14.03 -45.75
CA ASP A 289 -7.38 14.90 -46.49
C ASP A 289 -7.47 14.41 -47.95
N ARG A 290 -8.70 14.17 -48.41
CA ARG A 290 -8.94 13.88 -49.82
C ARG A 290 -8.38 15.06 -50.63
N PRO A 291 -7.57 14.81 -51.66
CA PRO A 291 -7.14 15.88 -52.55
C PRO A 291 -8.40 16.54 -53.15
N VAL A 292 -8.48 17.85 -53.04
CA VAL A 292 -9.48 18.66 -53.73
C VAL A 292 -9.18 18.50 -55.23
N ASP A 293 -10.10 17.83 -55.93
CA ASP A 293 -10.06 17.71 -57.38
C ASP A 293 -10.32 19.10 -57.99
N HIS A 294 -9.24 19.79 -58.33
CA HIS A 294 -9.32 20.97 -59.19
C HIS A 294 -9.57 20.48 -60.61
N GLY A 295 -10.85 20.21 -60.91
CA GLY A 295 -11.31 19.91 -62.26
C GLY A 295 -10.89 21.01 -63.23
N VAL A 296 -9.82 20.74 -63.98
CA VAL A 296 -9.41 21.55 -65.12
C VAL A 296 -10.35 21.21 -66.27
N VAL A 297 -11.26 22.14 -66.56
CA VAL A 297 -12.04 22.13 -67.80
C VAL A 297 -11.10 22.51 -68.94
N ALA A 298 -10.82 21.57 -69.85
CA ALA A 298 -10.16 21.86 -71.12
C ALA A 298 -11.19 22.41 -72.12
N PRO A 299 -10.88 23.45 -72.92
CA PRO A 299 -11.78 23.95 -73.94
C PRO A 299 -11.63 23.19 -75.27
N ASN A 300 -12.80 22.88 -75.85
CA ASN A 300 -13.13 22.37 -77.20
C ASN A 300 -12.65 20.98 -77.60
#